data_AF-A0A7V8WMC2-F1
#
_entry.id   AF-A0A7V8WMC2-F1
#
_cell.length_a   1.000
_cell.length_b   1.000
_cell.length_c   1.000
_cell.angle_alpha   90.00
_cell.angle_beta   90.00
_cell.angle_gamma   90.00
#
_symmetry.space_group_name_H-M   'P 1'
#
loop_
_entity.id
_entity.type
_entity.pdbx_description
1 polymer ?
#
loop_
_entity_poly.entity_id
_entity_poly.type
_entity_poly.pdbx_seq_one_letter_code
_entity_poly.pdbx_strand_id
1 'polypeptide(L)'
;MQDRLDELVTDYTKGYFTRRGFLAKVEKSEPGWVAADPGAVELLHERGVRHAVTDAPSWGAAEDGQPGHVAGLRHGMTWTEGATNLGSLPVRG
;
A
#
# COMPACT_ATOMS: atom_id res chain seq x y z
N MET A 1 -15.14 16.54 23.93
CA MET A 1 -13.74 16.64 23.45
C MET A 1 -13.02 15.32 23.65
N GLN A 2 -13.11 14.72 24.84
CA GLN A 2 -12.58 13.40 25.14
C GLN A 2 -13.17 12.30 24.22
N ASP A 3 -14.49 12.28 24.04
CA ASP A 3 -15.14 11.26 23.18
C ASP A 3 -14.68 11.30 21.72
N ARG A 4 -14.38 12.50 21.18
CA ARG A 4 -13.83 12.66 19.82
C ARG A 4 -12.37 12.21 19.72
N LEU A 5 -11.61 12.35 20.80
CA LEU A 5 -10.24 11.83 20.88
C LEU A 5 -10.25 10.31 20.97
N ASP A 6 -11.17 9.74 21.74
CA ASP A 6 -11.30 8.29 21.90
C ASP A 6 -11.81 7.64 20.60
N GLU A 7 -12.69 8.31 19.87
CA GLU A 7 -13.11 7.94 18.51
C GLU A 7 -11.95 8.02 17.52
N LEU A 8 -11.19 9.13 17.49
CA LEU A 8 -9.99 9.28 16.65
C LEU A 8 -8.91 8.24 16.98
N VAL A 9 -8.73 7.89 18.25
CA VAL A 9 -7.79 6.84 18.68
C VAL A 9 -8.30 5.45 18.28
N THR A 10 -9.61 5.22 18.33
CA THR A 10 -10.26 3.99 17.84
C THR A 10 -10.14 3.88 16.32
N ASP A 11 -10.30 4.98 15.61
CA ASP A 11 -10.11 5.08 14.15
C ASP A 11 -8.63 4.94 13.79
N TYR A 12 -7.71 5.48 14.59
CA TYR A 12 -6.26 5.28 14.42
C TYR A 12 -5.81 3.84 14.72
N THR A 13 -6.49 3.16 15.64
CA THR A 13 -6.24 1.73 15.94
C THR A 13 -6.95 0.78 14.98
N LYS A 14 -7.88 1.26 14.15
CA LYS A 14 -8.56 0.48 13.10
C LYS A 14 -8.16 0.88 11.67
N GLY A 15 -7.60 2.08 11.48
CA GLY A 15 -7.20 2.66 10.21
C GLY A 15 -5.73 2.43 9.91
N TYR A 16 -5.41 2.41 8.61
CA TYR A 16 -4.19 2.02 7.89
C TYR A 16 -2.80 2.46 8.43
N PHE A 17 -2.72 3.14 9.57
CA PHE A 17 -1.51 3.52 10.30
C PHE A 17 -1.50 3.01 11.76
N THR A 18 -2.05 1.82 12.02
CA THR A 18 -2.14 1.31 13.39
C THR A 18 -0.75 1.03 14.00
N ARG A 19 -0.68 1.15 15.33
CA ARG A 19 0.36 0.59 16.20
C ARG A 19 0.76 -0.86 15.82
N ARG A 20 -0.12 -1.64 15.17
CA ARG A 20 0.19 -3.00 14.70
C ARG A 20 1.17 -2.99 13.54
N GLY A 21 1.00 -2.10 12.54
CA GLY A 21 1.98 -1.94 11.46
C GLY A 21 3.32 -1.39 11.98
N PHE A 22 3.29 -0.45 12.93
CA PHE A 22 4.50 0.08 13.57
C PHE A 22 5.22 -0.97 14.45
N LEU A 23 4.49 -1.71 15.29
CA LEU A 23 5.08 -2.75 16.15
C LEU A 23 5.49 -4.00 15.38
N ALA A 24 4.71 -4.47 14.40
CA ALA A 24 5.14 -5.55 13.52
C ALA A 24 6.41 -5.17 12.76
N LYS A 25 6.60 -3.89 12.42
CA LYS A 25 7.83 -3.36 11.81
C LYS A 25 9.02 -3.28 12.79
N VAL A 26 8.78 -2.96 14.06
CA VAL A 26 9.80 -2.99 15.12
C VAL A 26 10.19 -4.44 15.48
N GLU A 27 9.21 -5.33 15.58
CA GLU A 27 9.36 -6.74 15.93
C GLU A 27 9.70 -7.63 14.73
N LYS A 28 9.56 -7.12 13.50
CA LYS A 28 9.70 -7.81 12.22
C LYS A 28 8.87 -9.10 12.11
N SER A 29 7.71 -9.11 12.75
CA SER A 29 6.83 -10.28 12.79
C SER A 29 5.91 -10.39 11.57
N GLU A 30 5.60 -9.27 10.92
CA GLU A 30 4.76 -9.18 9.72
C GLU A 30 5.22 -8.01 8.82
N PRO A 31 4.89 -8.00 7.52
CA PRO A 31 5.17 -6.86 6.64
C PRO A 31 4.45 -5.58 7.09
N GLY A 32 5.09 -4.43 6.94
CA GLY A 32 4.51 -3.13 7.32
C GLY A 32 3.23 -2.77 6.55
N TRP A 33 3.11 -3.20 5.29
CA TRP A 33 1.89 -3.18 4.47
C TRP A 33 2.00 -4.23 3.36
N VAL A 34 0.88 -4.53 2.70
CA VAL A 34 0.86 -5.41 1.52
C VAL A 34 1.49 -4.67 0.34
N ALA A 35 2.53 -5.25 -0.24
CA ALA A 35 3.20 -4.75 -1.45
C ALA A 35 3.20 -5.83 -2.54
N ALA A 36 3.21 -5.40 -3.80
CA ALA A 36 3.25 -6.32 -4.93
C ALA A 36 4.64 -6.97 -5.07
N ASP A 37 4.66 -8.29 -5.30
CA ASP A 37 5.88 -8.99 -5.68
C ASP A 37 6.42 -8.45 -7.02
N PRO A 38 7.75 -8.30 -7.21
CA PRO A 38 8.31 -7.83 -8.46
C PRO A 38 7.88 -8.64 -9.69
N GLY A 39 7.71 -9.96 -9.58
CA GLY A 39 7.19 -10.80 -10.66
C GLY A 39 5.72 -10.50 -10.99
N ALA A 40 4.92 -10.11 -10.00
CA ALA A 40 3.56 -9.65 -10.25
C ALA A 40 3.54 -8.30 -10.99
N VAL A 41 4.51 -7.42 -10.71
CA VAL A 41 4.67 -6.15 -11.43
C VAL A 41 5.03 -6.38 -12.90
N GLU A 42 6.00 -7.26 -13.18
CA GLU A 42 6.38 -7.65 -14.54
C GLU A 42 5.17 -8.24 -15.30
N LEU A 43 4.39 -9.11 -14.64
CA LEU A 43 3.18 -9.68 -15.22
C LEU A 43 2.09 -8.62 -15.51
N LEU A 44 1.96 -7.57 -14.69
CA LEU A 44 1.05 -6.45 -14.98
C LEU A 44 1.52 -5.67 -16.20
N HIS A 45 2.83 -5.43 -16.32
CA HIS A 45 3.40 -4.78 -17.50
C HIS A 45 3.16 -5.58 -18.78
N GLU A 46 3.41 -6.90 -18.76
CA GLU A 46 3.15 -7.81 -19.88
C GLU A 46 1.68 -7.77 -20.34
N ARG A 47 0.75 -7.48 -19.43
CA ARG A 47 -0.68 -7.29 -19.71
C ARG A 47 -1.05 -5.89 -20.21
N GLY A 48 -0.07 -5.03 -20.44
CA GLY A 48 -0.25 -3.68 -20.96
C GLY A 48 -0.64 -2.64 -19.90
N VAL A 49 -0.56 -2.98 -18.60
CA VAL A 49 -0.82 -2.00 -17.53
C VAL A 49 0.33 -0.98 -17.51
N ARG A 50 -0.02 0.31 -17.50
CA ARG A 50 0.94 1.43 -17.50
C ARG A 50 0.90 2.26 -16.22
N HIS A 51 -0.20 2.20 -15.48
CA HIS A 51 -0.40 2.89 -14.23
C HIS A 51 -1.12 1.95 -13.26
N ALA A 52 -0.68 1.91 -12.01
CA ALA A 52 -1.38 1.19 -10.97
C ALA A 52 -1.52 2.05 -9.70
N VAL A 53 -2.50 1.70 -8.89
CA VAL A 53 -2.89 2.45 -7.70
C VAL A 53 -2.83 1.52 -6.50
N THR A 54 -2.30 2.02 -5.39
CA THR A 54 -2.32 1.34 -4.10
C THR A 54 -2.86 2.27 -3.01
N ASP A 55 -3.61 1.71 -2.07
CA ASP A 55 -4.01 2.40 -0.82
C ASP A 55 -2.93 2.27 0.28
N ALA A 56 -1.87 1.50 0.03
CA ALA A 56 -0.71 1.46 0.88
C ALA A 56 0.10 2.78 0.83
N PRO A 57 0.89 3.10 1.87
CA PRO A 57 1.74 4.29 1.90
C PRO A 57 2.79 4.33 0.78
N SER A 58 3.19 3.16 0.28
CA SER A 58 4.03 3.02 -0.89
C SER A 58 3.74 1.72 -1.64
N TRP A 59 4.05 1.70 -2.93
CA TRP A 59 4.11 0.53 -3.79
C TRP A 59 5.21 -0.45 -3.33
N GLY A 60 6.33 0.09 -2.85
CA GLY A 60 7.44 -0.69 -2.33
C GLY A 60 7.12 -1.24 -0.94
N ALA A 61 7.60 -2.45 -0.64
CA ALA A 61 7.47 -3.03 0.69
C ALA A 61 8.21 -2.19 1.74
N ALA A 62 7.76 -2.26 2.99
CA ALA A 62 8.35 -1.51 4.09
C ALA A 62 9.77 -1.99 4.45
N GLU A 63 10.05 -3.27 4.21
CA GLU A 63 11.28 -3.98 4.54
C GLU A 63 12.32 -3.91 3.41
N ASP A 64 11.85 -3.85 2.16
CA ASP A 64 12.67 -3.70 0.96
C ASP A 64 11.85 -3.03 -0.16
N GLY A 65 11.89 -1.70 -0.18
CA GLY A 65 10.99 -0.90 -1.04
C GLY A 65 11.41 -0.81 -2.50
N GLN A 66 12.67 -1.11 -2.83
CA GLN A 66 13.21 -0.88 -4.16
C GLN A 66 12.75 -1.89 -5.23
N PRO A 67 12.73 -3.21 -4.99
CA PRO A 67 12.51 -4.21 -6.05
C PRO A 67 11.20 -4.02 -6.82
N GLY A 68 10.08 -3.80 -6.12
CA GLY A 68 8.77 -3.61 -6.75
C GLY A 68 8.71 -2.35 -7.64
N HIS A 69 9.38 -1.27 -7.22
CA HIS A 69 9.50 -0.05 -8.04
C HIS A 69 10.33 -0.29 -9.29
N VAL A 70 11.51 -0.89 -9.15
CA VAL A 70 12.42 -1.13 -10.28
C VAL A 70 11.78 -2.01 -11.34
N ALA A 71 11.01 -3.01 -10.93
CA ALA A 71 10.29 -3.90 -11.83
C ALA A 71 9.33 -3.14 -12.77
N GLY A 72 8.65 -2.09 -12.31
CA GLY A 72 7.75 -1.31 -13.16
C GLY A 72 8.37 -0.06 -13.79
N LEU A 73 9.20 0.68 -13.03
CA LEU A 73 9.78 1.95 -13.48
C LEU A 73 10.70 1.78 -14.70
N ARG A 74 11.38 0.62 -14.81
CA ARG A 74 12.20 0.30 -15.99
C ARG A 74 11.40 0.23 -17.29
N HIS A 75 10.08 -0.02 -17.20
CA HIS A 75 9.15 -0.07 -18.33
C HIS A 75 8.34 1.22 -18.49
N GLY A 76 8.65 2.24 -17.69
CA GLY A 76 7.91 3.50 -17.66
C GLY A 76 6.49 3.35 -17.07
N MET A 77 6.26 2.36 -16.21
CA MET A 77 5.03 2.34 -15.40
C MET A 77 5.04 3.49 -14.38
N THR A 78 3.86 3.89 -13.93
CA THR A 78 3.67 4.96 -12.93
C THR A 78 2.73 4.50 -11.82
N TRP A 79 2.78 5.18 -10.67
CA TRP A 79 2.06 4.76 -9.46
C TRP A 79 1.28 5.93 -8.85
N THR A 80 0.12 5.62 -8.28
CA THR A 80 -0.54 6.47 -7.28
C THR A 80 -0.50 5.72 -5.95
N GLU A 81 0.12 6.31 -4.94
CA GLU A 81 0.29 5.73 -3.60
C GLU A 81 -0.55 6.49 -2.57
N GLY A 82 -0.99 5.82 -1.51
CA GLY A 82 -1.85 6.40 -0.48
C GLY A 82 -3.24 6.78 -0.98
N ALA A 83 -3.75 6.08 -1.99
CA ALA A 83 -5.09 6.32 -2.51
C ALA A 83 -6.16 5.99 -1.45
N THR A 84 -7.24 6.76 -1.45
CA THR A 84 -8.36 6.57 -0.53
C THR A 84 -9.65 6.30 -1.31
N ASN A 85 -10.65 5.75 -0.61
CA ASN A 85 -11.98 5.51 -1.16
C ASN A 85 -12.05 4.55 -2.38
N LEU A 86 -11.04 3.70 -2.58
CA LEU A 86 -11.03 2.71 -3.68
C LEU A 86 -12.21 1.73 -3.61
N GLY A 87 -12.69 1.41 -2.40
CA GLY A 87 -13.85 0.54 -2.19
C GLY A 87 -15.19 1.10 -2.69
N SER A 88 -15.25 2.39 -3.02
CA SER A 88 -16.44 3.01 -3.62
C SER A 88 -16.45 2.96 -5.15
N LEU A 89 -15.36 2.47 -5.77
CA LEU A 89 -15.27 2.33 -7.21
C LEU A 89 -15.97 1.04 -7.67
N PRO A 90 -16.64 1.04 -8.84
CA PRO A 90 -17.12 -0.20 -9.44
C PRO A 90 -15.92 -1.09 -9.83
N VAL A 91 -16.14 -2.41 -9.90
CA VAL A 91 -15.10 -3.37 -10.28
C VAL A 91 -14.50 -3.07 -11.65
N ARG A 92 -15.29 -2.48 -12.56
CA ARG A 92 -14.87 -2.01 -13.89
C ARG A 92 -15.61 -0.72 -14.25
N GLY A 93 -15.00 0.10 -15.10
CA GLY A 93 -15.60 1.26 -15.75
C GLY A 93 -16.21 0.91 -17.10
#